data_AF-A0A918TSL9-F1
#
_entry.id   AF-A0A918TSL9-F1
#
_cell.length_a   1.000
_cell.length_b   1.000
_cell.length_c   1.000
_cell.angle_alpha   90.00
_cell.angle_beta   90.00
_cell.angle_gamma   90.00
#
_symmetry.space_group_name_H-M   'P 1'
#
loop_
_entity.id
_entity.type
_entity.pdbx_description
1 polymer ?
#
loop_
_entity_poly.entity_id
_entity_poly.type
_entity_poly.pdbx_seq_one_letter_code
_entity_poly.pdbx_strand_id
1 'polypeptide(L)'
;MIARLGLGLVMATLWSAPALAQDFSDRELMAVVAVFQAKQCVLGFEEAPTLIQAAGIDAPQMGLIVAWLIEGEHAVVKDDGKLLVLGPGMCKP
;
A
#
# COMPACT_ATOMS: atom_id res chain seq x y z
N MET A 1 24.39 -33.68 48.22
CA MET A 1 23.39 -32.60 48.40
C MET A 1 22.75 -32.32 47.06
N ILE A 2 21.43 -32.44 46.95
CA ILE A 2 20.63 -32.20 45.74
C ILE A 2 19.97 -30.82 45.90
N ALA A 3 20.16 -29.91 44.93
CA ALA A 3 19.33 -28.72 44.73
C ALA A 3 19.18 -28.56 43.20
N ARG A 4 18.14 -29.13 42.56
CA ARG A 4 16.77 -28.61 42.38
C ARG A 4 16.68 -27.17 41.86
N LEU A 5 16.40 -27.11 40.56
CA LEU A 5 15.41 -26.25 39.87
C LEU A 5 15.53 -24.73 40.00
N GLY A 6 15.93 -24.11 38.89
CA GLY A 6 15.59 -22.74 38.52
C GLY A 6 15.23 -22.68 37.05
N LEU A 7 14.13 -23.35 36.68
CA LEU A 7 13.53 -23.33 35.35
C LEU A 7 12.92 -21.94 35.11
N GLY A 8 13.74 -20.95 34.72
CA GLY A 8 13.31 -19.60 34.38
C GLY A 8 12.86 -19.51 32.92
N LEU A 9 11.85 -20.30 32.53
CA LEU A 9 11.23 -20.23 31.21
C LEU A 9 10.19 -19.10 31.21
N VAL A 10 10.60 -17.84 31.08
CA VAL A 10 9.66 -16.75 30.77
C VAL A 10 9.60 -16.61 29.26
N MET A 11 8.64 -17.36 28.71
CA MET A 11 8.02 -17.21 27.40
C MET A 11 8.17 -15.80 26.82
N ALA A 12 9.00 -15.68 25.79
CA ALA A 12 8.91 -14.59 24.83
C ALA A 12 7.59 -14.78 24.07
N THR A 13 6.50 -14.20 24.59
CA THR A 13 5.30 -13.94 23.80
C THR A 13 5.67 -12.86 22.79
N LEU A 14 6.30 -13.30 21.70
CA LEU A 14 6.21 -12.64 20.40
C LEU A 14 4.72 -12.66 20.04
N TRP A 15 3.94 -11.76 20.62
CA TRP A 15 2.67 -11.40 20.01
C TRP A 15 3.05 -10.90 18.64
N SER A 16 2.67 -11.68 17.64
CA SER A 16 2.63 -11.30 16.25
C SER A 16 2.13 -9.86 16.21
N ALA A 17 3.04 -8.90 16.04
CA ALA A 17 2.63 -7.61 15.56
C ALA A 17 1.78 -7.96 14.33
N PRO A 18 0.52 -7.50 14.24
CA PRO A 18 -0.12 -7.54 12.95
C PRO A 18 0.87 -6.75 12.11
N ALA A 19 1.60 -7.43 11.21
CA ALA A 19 2.09 -6.77 10.04
C ALA A 19 0.86 -6.03 9.57
N LEU A 20 0.92 -4.69 9.51
CA LEU A 20 -0.14 -3.87 8.96
C LEU A 20 -0.41 -4.49 7.60
N ALA A 21 -1.40 -5.37 7.56
CA ALA A 21 -1.67 -6.20 6.41
C ALA A 21 -2.19 -5.15 5.46
N GLN A 22 -1.45 -4.92 4.39
CA GLN A 22 -1.91 -4.05 3.32
C GLN A 22 -3.31 -4.59 2.98
N ASP A 23 -4.35 -3.79 3.20
CA ASP A 23 -5.76 -4.19 3.02
C ASP A 23 -6.13 -4.34 1.52
N PHE A 24 -5.12 -4.55 0.68
CA PHE A 24 -5.16 -4.78 -0.75
C PHE A 24 -4.08 -5.80 -1.14
N SER A 25 -4.34 -6.53 -2.19
CA SER A 25 -3.42 -7.51 -2.77
C SER A 25 -2.41 -6.85 -3.72
N ASP A 26 -1.27 -7.53 -3.93
CA ASP A 26 -0.28 -7.12 -4.94
C ASP A 26 -0.91 -6.97 -6.33
N ARG A 27 -1.90 -7.80 -6.66
CA ARG A 27 -2.61 -7.71 -7.95
C ARG A 27 -3.35 -6.39 -8.08
N GLU A 28 -4.05 -5.95 -7.04
CA GLU A 28 -4.78 -4.68 -7.04
C GLU A 28 -3.80 -3.50 -7.10
N LEU A 29 -2.71 -3.55 -6.35
CA LEU A 29 -1.63 -2.55 -6.44
C LEU A 29 -1.10 -2.44 -7.88
N MET A 30 -0.77 -3.57 -8.51
CA MET A 30 -0.24 -3.58 -9.88
C MET A 30 -1.27 -3.10 -10.90
N ALA A 31 -2.56 -3.38 -10.69
CA ALA A 31 -3.63 -2.88 -11.55
C ALA A 31 -3.79 -1.35 -11.41
N VAL A 32 -3.70 -0.79 -10.20
CA VAL A 32 -3.65 0.68 -10.02
C VAL A 32 -2.41 1.24 -10.70
N VAL A 33 -1.23 0.68 -10.46
CA VAL A 33 0.03 1.15 -11.07
C VAL A 33 -0.05 1.11 -12.60
N ALA A 34 -0.66 0.08 -13.19
CA ALA A 34 -0.87 0.00 -14.64
C ALA A 34 -1.76 1.13 -15.18
N VAL A 35 -2.80 1.52 -14.44
CA VAL A 35 -3.64 2.70 -14.79
C VAL A 35 -2.79 3.97 -14.79
N PHE A 36 -1.93 4.16 -13.80
CA PHE A 36 -1.00 5.28 -13.77
C PHE A 36 -0.03 5.25 -14.96
N GLN A 37 0.58 4.10 -15.26
CA GLN A 37 1.51 3.97 -16.38
C GLN A 37 0.86 4.30 -17.74
N ALA A 38 -0.40 3.89 -17.96
CA ALA A 38 -1.17 4.26 -19.14
C ALA A 38 -1.39 5.78 -19.29
N LYS A 39 -1.29 6.52 -18.18
CA LYS A 39 -1.42 7.99 -18.10
C LYS A 39 -0.08 8.68 -17.85
N GLN A 40 1.03 8.07 -18.25
CA GLN A 40 2.38 8.62 -18.06
C GLN A 40 2.69 8.92 -16.59
N CYS A 41 2.16 8.08 -15.70
CA CYS A 41 2.34 8.11 -14.25
C CYS A 41 1.77 9.34 -13.53
N VAL A 42 0.89 10.07 -14.21
CA VAL A 42 0.15 11.21 -13.65
C VAL A 42 -1.33 10.87 -13.73
N LEU A 43 -2.03 10.88 -12.59
CA LEU A 43 -3.46 10.60 -12.54
C LEU A 43 -4.19 11.77 -11.87
N GLY A 44 -5.20 12.31 -12.54
CA GLY A 44 -6.07 13.32 -11.97
C GLY A 44 -7.07 12.69 -10.98
N PHE A 45 -7.30 13.33 -9.84
CA PHE A 45 -8.21 12.84 -8.81
C PHE A 45 -9.63 12.60 -9.33
N GLU A 46 -10.09 13.40 -10.30
CA GLU A 46 -11.41 13.23 -10.92
C GLU A 46 -11.47 12.08 -11.93
N GLU A 47 -10.38 11.76 -12.61
CA GLU A 47 -10.31 10.67 -13.59
C GLU A 47 -10.09 9.30 -12.91
N ALA A 48 -9.46 9.33 -11.74
CA ALA A 48 -9.00 8.15 -11.03
C ALA A 48 -10.14 7.16 -10.70
N PRO A 49 -11.33 7.57 -10.19
CA PRO A 49 -12.43 6.65 -9.89
C PRO A 49 -12.93 5.87 -11.10
N THR A 50 -13.03 6.53 -12.26
CA THR A 50 -13.55 5.91 -13.49
C THR A 50 -12.57 4.88 -14.06
N LEU A 51 -11.29 5.23 -14.10
CA LEU A 51 -10.25 4.34 -14.64
C LEU A 51 -10.01 3.13 -13.74
N ILE A 52 -10.20 3.31 -12.43
CA ILE A 52 -9.97 2.25 -11.46
C ILE A 52 -11.17 1.32 -11.32
N GLN A 53 -12.41 1.82 -11.48
CA GLN A 53 -13.57 0.94 -11.71
C GLN A 53 -13.40 0.10 -12.97
N ALA A 54 -12.87 0.67 -14.06
CA ALA A 54 -12.60 -0.09 -15.28
C ALA A 54 -11.54 -1.19 -15.08
N ALA A 55 -10.66 -1.05 -14.08
CA ALA A 55 -9.69 -2.07 -13.67
C ALA A 55 -10.27 -3.12 -12.70
N GLY A 56 -11.55 -3.00 -12.32
CA GLY A 56 -12.24 -3.93 -11.42
C GLY A 56 -11.89 -3.76 -9.94
N ILE A 57 -11.33 -2.61 -9.57
CA ILE A 57 -10.98 -2.26 -8.18
C ILE A 57 -12.08 -1.37 -7.62
N ASP A 58 -12.51 -1.65 -6.39
CA ASP A 58 -13.51 -0.83 -5.74
C ASP A 58 -12.93 0.51 -5.22
N ALA A 59 -13.81 1.50 -5.01
CA ALA A 59 -13.38 2.83 -4.57
C ALA A 59 -12.74 2.84 -3.15
N PRO A 60 -13.22 2.06 -2.16
CA PRO A 60 -12.56 1.95 -0.87
C PRO A 60 -11.13 1.39 -0.96
N GLN A 61 -10.91 0.30 -1.70
CA GLN A 61 -9.60 -0.32 -1.91
C GLN A 61 -8.65 0.62 -2.63
N MET A 62 -9.15 1.36 -3.61
CA MET A 62 -8.38 2.41 -4.26
C MET A 62 -7.87 3.47 -3.27
N GLY A 63 -8.74 3.92 -2.37
CA GLY A 63 -8.35 4.86 -1.31
C GLY A 63 -7.21 4.33 -0.45
N LEU A 64 -7.24 3.04 -0.10
CA LEU A 64 -6.18 2.37 0.65
C LEU A 64 -4.87 2.29 -0.13
N ILE A 65 -4.92 1.95 -1.42
CA ILE A 65 -3.74 1.88 -2.28
C ILE A 65 -3.12 3.27 -2.48
N VAL A 66 -3.94 4.29 -2.74
CA VAL A 66 -3.47 5.67 -2.91
C VAL A 66 -2.86 6.20 -1.61
N ALA A 67 -3.51 5.96 -0.47
CA ALA A 67 -2.96 6.31 0.84
C ALA A 67 -1.61 5.64 1.06
N TRP A 68 -1.50 4.33 0.80
CA TRP A 68 -0.25 3.60 0.92
C TRP A 68 0.85 4.14 -0.01
N LEU A 69 0.50 4.52 -1.25
CA LEU A 69 1.45 5.12 -2.19
C LEU A 69 1.99 6.47 -1.68
N ILE A 70 1.13 7.31 -1.08
CA ILE A 70 1.53 8.61 -0.54
C ILE A 70 2.35 8.43 0.74
N GLU A 71 1.87 7.63 1.68
CA GLU A 71 2.52 7.38 2.97
C GLU A 71 3.87 6.66 2.80
N GLY A 72 3.98 5.78 1.82
CA GLY A 72 5.22 5.09 1.45
C GLY A 72 6.16 5.91 0.55
N GLU A 73 5.87 7.19 0.32
CA GLU A 73 6.65 8.09 -0.56
C GLU A 73 6.81 7.56 -2.01
N HIS A 74 5.92 6.67 -2.42
CA HIS A 74 5.86 6.10 -3.76
C HIS A 74 5.07 6.98 -4.74
N ALA A 75 4.30 7.93 -4.23
CA ALA A 75 3.58 8.94 -5.00
C ALA A 75 3.62 10.30 -4.30
N VAL A 76 3.50 11.36 -5.09
CA VAL A 76 3.37 12.73 -4.59
C VAL A 76 2.10 13.37 -5.12
N VAL A 77 1.45 14.15 -4.26
CA VAL A 77 0.30 14.97 -4.64
C VAL A 77 0.82 16.32 -5.17
N LYS A 78 0.33 16.74 -6.34
CA LYS A 78 0.65 18.02 -6.97
C LYS A 78 -0.60 18.82 -7.30
N ASP A 79 -0.41 20.07 -7.72
CA ASP A 79 -1.45 20.98 -8.17
C ASP A 79 -2.62 21.10 -7.18
N ASP A 80 -2.30 21.42 -5.93
CA ASP A 80 -3.26 21.61 -4.83
C ASP A 80 -4.19 20.41 -4.59
N GLY A 81 -3.70 19.19 -4.75
CA GLY A 81 -4.50 17.98 -4.51
C GLY A 81 -5.11 17.37 -5.78
N LYS A 82 -4.90 17.98 -6.95
CA LYS A 82 -5.59 17.57 -8.18
C LYS A 82 -4.89 16.42 -8.88
N LEU A 83 -3.57 16.30 -8.75
CA LEU A 83 -2.78 15.29 -9.42
C LEU A 83 -2.09 14.38 -8.41
N LEU A 84 -2.14 13.08 -8.65
CA LEU A 84 -1.25 12.11 -8.05
C LEU A 84 -0.19 11.71 -9.07
N VAL A 85 1.09 11.80 -8.69
CA VAL A 85 2.23 11.48 -9.55
C VAL A 85 3.02 10.34 -8.92
N LEU A 86 3.13 9.20 -9.62
CA LEU A 86 3.95 8.08 -9.15
C LEU A 86 5.44 8.44 -9.25
N GLY A 87 6.19 8.03 -8.23
CA GLY A 87 7.64 8.13 -8.20
C GLY A 87 8.31 7.18 -9.20
N PRO A 88 9.58 7.45 -9.56
CA PRO A 88 10.32 6.69 -10.57
C PRO A 88 10.56 5.21 -10.19
N GLY A 89 10.40 4.85 -8.92
CA GLY A 89 10.47 3.45 -8.46
C GLY A 89 9.31 2.59 -8.98
N MET A 90 8.13 3.19 -9.12
CA MET A 90 6.86 2.54 -9.46
C MET A 90 6.41 2.85 -10.90
N CYS A 91 6.83 4.00 -11.42
CA CYS A 91 6.60 4.41 -12.80
C CYS A 91 7.65 3.80 -13.74
N LYS A 92 7.40 2.57 -14.22
CA LYS A 92 8.23 1.91 -15.24
C LYS A 92 7.32 1.27 -16.29
N PRO A 93 7.67 1.29 -17.59
CA PRO A 93 6.89 0.64 -18.63
C PRO A 93 6.89 -0.88 -18.54
#